data_AF-A0A7X5TDI4-F1
#
_entry.id   AF-A0A7X5TDI4-F1
#
_cell.length_a   1.000
_cell.length_b   1.000
_cell.length_c   1.000
_cell.angle_alpha   90.00
_cell.angle_beta   90.00
_cell.angle_gamma   90.00
#
_symmetry.space_group_name_H-M   'P 1'
#
loop_
_entity.id
_entity.type
_entity.pdbx_description
1 polymer ?
#
loop_
_entity_poly.entity_id
_entity_poly.type
_entity_poly.pdbx_seq_one_letter_code
_entity_poly.pdbx_strand_id
1 'polypeptide(L)'
;MNLIGRSSASLMCSATTIFQKKKFCPNGLNKFISNIGQKTLSKSLPPLTRISPALGAEVTTIDLSRPQDQAIRDLIQRGLDEFSALIFRNQSLCGQQMVESLRFLGHVAIEQHYVDQGLTLDGCPECFVLKNDEHNPPLFDFWHTDKTGWKNPVLYTVLLCKETPEMGGDTCISNNRKAFSSMSEGMKKILREMVGVYNERNAFVHNSKVAQYLKNKGFDPTDIYDQFQDQFHPIIRRNPRNGMESIYFSPPYFSNSVV
;
A
#
# COMPACT_ATOMS: atom_id res chain seq x y z
N MET A 1 -6.85 -12.80 -31.58
CA MET A 1 -6.83 -11.36 -31.23
C MET A 1 -8.02 -11.11 -30.30
N ASN A 2 -7.85 -11.40 -29.01
CA ASN A 2 -8.88 -11.19 -27.99
C ASN A 2 -8.29 -10.24 -26.94
N LEU A 3 -8.80 -9.01 -26.93
CA LEU A 3 -8.53 -8.00 -25.90
C LEU A 3 -9.28 -8.42 -24.64
N ILE A 4 -8.60 -9.10 -23.72
CA ILE A 4 -9.14 -9.45 -22.41
C ILE A 4 -8.61 -8.46 -21.37
N GLY A 5 -9.55 -7.74 -20.75
CA GLY A 5 -9.47 -7.25 -19.37
C GLY A 5 -8.45 -6.15 -19.09
N ARG A 6 -8.92 -4.90 -19.05
CA ARG A 6 -8.29 -3.86 -18.23
C ARG A 6 -8.42 -4.29 -16.77
N SER A 7 -7.33 -4.67 -16.12
CA SER A 7 -7.28 -4.76 -14.66
C SER A 7 -6.42 -3.64 -14.11
N SER A 8 -7.01 -2.87 -13.21
CA SER A 8 -6.34 -1.82 -12.46
C SER A 8 -6.56 -2.08 -10.97
N ALA A 9 -5.49 -2.22 -10.19
CA ALA A 9 -5.59 -2.26 -8.73
C ALA A 9 -5.93 -0.85 -8.24
N SER A 10 -6.85 -0.71 -7.28
CA SER A 10 -7.38 0.62 -6.89
C SER A 10 -7.25 0.87 -5.39
N LEU A 11 -6.39 1.82 -4.99
CA LEU A 11 -6.09 2.14 -3.59
C LEU A 11 -6.67 3.50 -3.15
N MET A 12 -7.15 3.55 -1.90
CA MET A 12 -7.75 4.71 -1.22
C MET A 12 -6.85 5.29 -0.11
N CYS A 13 -5.64 4.74 0.08
CA CYS A 13 -4.67 5.17 1.09
C CYS A 13 -3.41 5.77 0.47
N SER A 14 -2.56 6.38 1.30
CA SER A 14 -1.21 6.76 0.93
C SER A 14 -0.39 5.51 0.59
N ALA A 15 0.07 5.43 -0.66
CA ALA A 15 0.82 4.29 -1.17
C ALA A 15 2.19 4.75 -1.72
N THR A 16 3.24 4.03 -1.38
CA THR A 16 4.54 4.17 -2.04
C THR A 16 4.67 3.08 -3.09
N THR A 17 4.75 3.46 -4.37
CA THR A 17 4.93 2.50 -5.46
C THR A 17 6.35 2.60 -6.00
N ILE A 18 7.09 1.50 -5.97
CA ILE A 18 8.47 1.39 -6.44
C ILE A 18 8.45 0.62 -7.76
N PHE A 19 8.91 1.27 -8.85
CA PHE A 19 9.01 0.64 -10.16
C PHE A 19 10.46 0.25 -10.48
N GLN A 20 10.66 -1.03 -10.83
CA GLN A 20 11.95 -1.59 -11.23
C GLN A 20 12.08 -1.72 -12.76
N LYS A 21 13.32 -1.57 -13.27
CA LYS A 21 13.76 -2.21 -14.53
C LYS A 21 14.61 -3.43 -14.16
N LYS A 22 14.17 -4.62 -14.62
CA LYS A 22 14.74 -5.97 -14.43
C LYS A 22 16.14 -6.08 -13.80
N LYS A 23 16.23 -6.78 -12.66
CA LYS A 23 17.22 -7.84 -12.34
C LYS A 23 16.95 -8.40 -10.92
N PHE A 24 16.95 -9.72 -10.79
CA PHE A 24 16.97 -10.43 -9.51
C PHE A 24 18.38 -10.32 -8.90
N CYS A 25 18.51 -9.96 -7.62
CA CYS A 25 19.82 -9.78 -6.97
C CYS A 25 19.98 -10.77 -5.82
N PRO A 26 20.68 -11.91 -6.03
CA PRO A 26 20.83 -12.93 -5.00
C PRO A 26 21.73 -12.52 -3.81
N ASN A 27 22.40 -11.36 -3.84
CA ASN A 27 23.37 -10.90 -2.82
C ASN A 27 23.12 -9.46 -2.30
N GLY A 28 21.91 -8.92 -2.45
CA GLY A 28 21.62 -7.50 -2.22
C GLY A 28 21.73 -7.03 -0.76
N LEU A 29 21.32 -7.85 0.21
CA LEU A 29 21.23 -7.45 1.62
C LEU A 29 22.62 -7.24 2.25
N ASN A 30 23.58 -8.14 2.00
CA ASN A 30 24.95 -7.99 2.50
C ASN A 30 25.61 -6.69 2.00
N LYS A 31 25.31 -6.30 0.75
CA LYS A 31 25.79 -5.04 0.15
C LYS A 31 25.08 -3.81 0.73
N PHE A 32 23.80 -3.92 1.09
CA PHE A 32 23.08 -2.86 1.80
C PHE A 32 23.68 -2.64 3.19
N ILE A 33 23.89 -3.72 3.94
CA ILE A 33 24.48 -3.69 5.28
C ILE A 33 25.90 -3.14 5.25
N SER A 34 26.73 -3.55 4.29
CA SER A 34 28.10 -3.02 4.16
C SER A 34 28.17 -1.53 3.84
N ASN A 35 27.08 -0.94 3.35
CA ASN A 35 26.99 0.48 3.02
C ASN A 35 26.40 1.33 4.16
N ILE A 36 26.01 0.71 5.29
CA ILE A 36 25.57 1.41 6.50
C ILE A 36 26.74 2.25 7.01
N GLY A 37 26.71 3.57 6.74
CA GLY A 37 27.77 4.51 7.10
C GLY A 37 28.29 5.38 5.95
N GLN A 38 28.01 5.02 4.68
CA GLN A 38 28.33 5.88 3.55
C GLN A 38 27.29 7.00 3.42
N LYS A 39 27.61 8.19 3.92
CA LYS A 39 26.78 9.40 3.76
C LYS A 39 26.82 9.87 2.32
N THR A 40 25.67 9.87 1.65
CA THR A 40 25.52 10.59 0.38
C THR A 40 25.22 12.05 0.70
N LEU A 41 26.27 12.85 0.89
CA LEU A 41 26.13 14.30 1.14
C LEU A 41 25.74 15.01 -0.16
N SER A 42 24.44 15.10 -0.44
CA SER A 42 23.92 16.01 -1.46
C SER A 42 23.79 17.43 -0.88
N LYS A 43 24.36 18.44 -1.56
CA LYS A 43 24.23 19.87 -1.17
C LYS A 43 22.80 20.42 -1.33
N SER A 44 21.90 19.71 -2.01
CA SER A 44 20.49 20.06 -2.17
C SER A 44 19.61 18.81 -2.14
N LEU A 45 18.45 18.88 -1.47
CA LEU A 45 17.48 17.78 -1.49
C LEU A 45 16.98 17.51 -2.91
N PRO A 46 16.77 16.24 -3.28
CA PRO A 46 16.25 15.91 -4.59
C PRO A 46 14.81 16.42 -4.77
N PRO A 47 14.42 16.81 -6.00
CA PRO A 47 13.07 17.30 -6.26
C PRO A 47 12.04 16.16 -6.21
N LEU A 48 10.82 16.50 -5.79
CA LEU A 48 9.63 15.66 -5.91
C LEU A 48 8.78 16.21 -7.06
N THR A 49 8.70 15.50 -8.18
CA THR A 49 8.01 16.00 -9.38
C THR A 49 6.55 15.55 -9.36
N ARG A 50 5.63 16.50 -9.19
CA ARG A 50 4.18 16.22 -9.19
C ARG A 50 3.77 15.55 -10.50
N ILE A 51 3.01 14.45 -10.42
CA ILE A 51 2.53 13.71 -11.61
C ILE A 51 1.06 14.01 -11.95
N SER A 52 0.27 14.54 -11.00
CA SER A 52 -1.09 15.01 -11.27
C SER A 52 -1.49 16.19 -10.37
N PRO A 53 -2.50 16.99 -10.76
CA PRO A 53 -2.98 18.09 -9.92
C PRO A 53 -3.55 17.66 -8.56
N ALA A 54 -3.99 16.41 -8.45
CA ALA A 54 -4.67 15.92 -7.26
C ALA A 54 -3.74 15.15 -6.31
N LEU A 55 -2.83 14.34 -6.83
CA LEU A 55 -1.95 13.47 -6.03
C LEU A 55 -0.74 12.98 -6.82
N GLY A 56 0.21 12.39 -6.12
CA GLY A 56 1.35 11.70 -6.69
C GLY A 56 2.53 12.61 -6.98
N ALA A 57 3.72 12.13 -6.61
CA ALA A 57 4.98 12.67 -7.09
C ALA A 57 5.95 11.56 -7.48
N GLU A 58 6.74 11.81 -8.51
CA GLU A 58 7.85 10.95 -8.94
C GLU A 58 9.16 11.38 -8.26
N VAL A 59 9.95 10.38 -7.90
CA VAL A 59 11.27 10.48 -7.30
C VAL A 59 12.26 9.74 -8.21
N THR A 60 13.15 10.48 -8.88
CA THR A 60 14.08 9.91 -9.87
C THR A 60 15.52 9.76 -9.38
N THR A 61 15.91 10.48 -8.34
CA THR A 61 17.32 10.60 -7.91
C THR A 61 17.62 9.92 -6.58
N ILE A 62 16.63 9.31 -5.92
CA ILE A 62 16.84 8.54 -4.68
C ILE A 62 17.01 7.06 -5.05
N ASP A 63 18.17 6.50 -4.71
CA ASP A 63 18.44 5.06 -4.80
C ASP A 63 18.16 4.41 -3.45
N LEU A 64 17.01 3.77 -3.32
CA LEU A 64 16.59 3.05 -2.13
C LEU A 64 17.42 1.78 -1.90
N SER A 65 18.31 1.36 -2.79
CA SER A 65 19.18 0.19 -2.52
C SER A 65 20.33 0.50 -1.55
N ARG A 66 20.33 1.71 -1.01
CA ARG A 66 21.33 2.23 -0.08
C ARG A 66 20.65 2.80 1.17
N PRO A 67 21.36 2.84 2.30
CA PRO A 67 20.89 3.55 3.48
C PRO A 67 20.67 5.04 3.19
N GLN A 68 19.51 5.56 3.57
CA GLN A 68 19.18 6.99 3.42
C GLN A 68 19.57 7.76 4.68
N ASP A 69 20.08 8.98 4.51
CA ASP A 69 20.28 9.90 5.63
C ASP A 69 18.96 10.52 6.12
N GLN A 70 19.02 11.27 7.23
CA GLN A 70 17.81 11.85 7.82
C GLN A 70 17.12 12.85 6.89
N ALA A 71 17.88 13.63 6.11
CA ALA A 71 17.34 14.65 5.24
C ALA A 71 16.50 14.03 4.11
N ILE A 72 16.96 12.91 3.55
CA ILE A 72 16.19 12.14 2.56
C ILE A 72 14.97 11.45 3.20
N ARG A 73 15.11 10.87 4.40
CA ARG A 73 13.98 10.26 5.11
C ARG A 73 12.87 11.28 5.38
N ASP A 74 13.23 12.48 5.83
CA ASP A 74 12.29 13.57 6.06
C ASP A 74 11.64 14.05 4.76
N LEU A 75 12.39 14.09 3.66
CA LEU A 75 11.85 14.41 2.34
C LEU A 75 10.81 13.37 1.90
N ILE A 76 11.09 12.08 2.07
CA ILE A 76 10.16 10.99 1.73
C ILE A 76 8.89 11.10 2.58
N GLN A 77 9.03 11.29 3.89
CA GLN A 77 7.91 11.45 4.81
C GLN A 77 7.04 12.65 4.42
N ARG A 78 7.64 13.83 4.22
CA ARG A 78 6.90 15.03 3.76
C ARG A 78 6.26 14.82 2.39
N GLY A 79 6.95 14.10 1.49
CA GLY A 79 6.42 13.76 0.18
C GLY A 79 5.16 12.91 0.26
N LEU A 80 5.12 11.92 1.15
CA LEU A 80 3.92 11.11 1.39
C LEU A 80 2.78 11.96 1.98
N ASP A 81 3.11 12.82 2.94
CA ASP A 81 2.14 13.72 3.56
C ASP A 81 1.56 14.73 2.57
N GLU A 82 2.34 15.24 1.62
CA GLU A 82 1.87 16.20 0.60
C GLU A 82 1.14 15.48 -0.54
N PHE A 83 1.78 14.50 -1.16
CA PHE A 83 1.35 13.96 -2.45
C PHE A 83 0.46 12.71 -2.33
N SER A 84 0.23 12.15 -1.14
CA SER A 84 -0.40 10.82 -0.89
C SER A 84 0.41 9.65 -1.45
N ALA A 85 1.02 9.79 -2.62
CA ALA A 85 1.76 8.71 -3.26
C ALA A 85 3.11 9.19 -3.79
N LEU A 86 4.14 8.37 -3.56
CA LEU A 86 5.48 8.58 -4.12
C LEU A 86 5.84 7.42 -5.03
N ILE A 87 6.40 7.76 -6.19
CA ILE A 87 6.79 6.82 -7.24
C ILE A 87 8.30 6.85 -7.39
N PHE A 88 8.98 5.80 -6.95
CA PHE A 88 10.42 5.66 -7.10
C PHE A 88 10.72 4.90 -8.38
N ARG A 89 11.34 5.56 -9.36
CA ARG A 89 11.70 4.92 -10.64
C ARG A 89 13.08 4.28 -10.57
N ASN A 90 13.31 3.31 -11.45
CA ASN A 90 14.62 2.69 -11.70
C ASN A 90 15.27 2.07 -10.45
N GLN A 91 14.47 1.55 -9.53
CA GLN A 91 14.97 0.90 -8.31
C GLN A 91 15.32 -0.55 -8.58
N SER A 92 16.48 -1.01 -8.13
CA SER A 92 16.88 -2.42 -8.20
C SER A 92 17.01 -2.99 -6.80
N LEU A 93 15.89 -3.51 -6.28
CA LEU A 93 15.75 -4.01 -4.91
C LEU A 93 15.28 -5.47 -4.89
N CYS A 94 15.74 -6.24 -3.91
CA CYS A 94 15.00 -7.40 -3.42
C CYS A 94 13.98 -6.99 -2.34
N GLY A 95 13.08 -7.90 -1.96
CA GLY A 95 12.07 -7.64 -0.93
C GLY A 95 12.68 -7.19 0.40
N GLN A 96 13.72 -7.89 0.87
CA GLN A 96 14.44 -7.52 2.10
C GLN A 96 15.04 -6.11 2.04
N GLN A 97 15.64 -5.73 0.89
CA GLN A 97 16.16 -4.36 0.72
C GLN A 97 15.04 -3.33 0.74
N MET A 98 13.89 -3.60 0.11
CA MET A 98 12.72 -2.69 0.20
C MET A 98 12.28 -2.49 1.65
N VAL A 99 12.15 -3.59 2.40
CA VAL A 99 11.75 -3.56 3.83
C VAL A 99 12.73 -2.72 4.64
N GLU A 100 14.04 -3.01 4.56
CA GLU A 100 15.04 -2.28 5.35
C GLU A 100 15.14 -0.80 4.99
N SER A 101 14.99 -0.47 3.71
CA SER A 101 15.15 0.91 3.23
C SER A 101 14.02 1.84 3.66
N LEU A 102 12.85 1.27 3.95
CA LEU A 102 11.64 1.99 4.31
C LEU A 102 11.18 1.73 5.75
N ARG A 103 11.92 0.93 6.52
CA ARG A 103 11.65 0.66 7.95
C ARG A 103 11.62 1.93 8.82
N PHE A 104 12.23 3.02 8.36
CA PHE A 104 12.14 4.32 9.06
C PHE A 104 10.73 4.93 9.05
N LEU A 105 9.84 4.49 8.14
CA LEU A 105 8.44 4.94 8.09
C LEU A 105 7.60 4.31 9.22
N GLY A 106 8.06 3.22 9.82
CA GLY A 106 7.38 2.55 10.92
C GLY A 106 7.64 1.05 10.98
N HIS A 107 6.95 0.38 11.90
CA HIS A 107 6.94 -1.07 11.98
C HIS A 107 6.31 -1.67 10.71
N VAL A 108 6.95 -2.70 10.15
CA VAL A 108 6.45 -3.43 8.99
C VAL A 108 5.70 -4.65 9.48
N ALA A 109 4.39 -4.70 9.23
CA ALA A 109 3.54 -5.78 9.70
C ALA A 109 3.86 -7.11 8.99
N ILE A 110 3.80 -8.20 9.74
CA ILE A 110 3.81 -9.56 9.20
C ILE A 110 2.41 -10.13 9.34
N GLU A 111 1.85 -10.59 8.24
CA GLU A 111 0.52 -11.19 8.20
C GLU A 111 0.66 -12.70 8.28
N GLN A 112 0.56 -13.24 9.49
CA GLN A 112 0.86 -14.67 9.74
C GLN A 112 0.06 -15.61 8.84
N HIS A 113 -1.22 -15.30 8.58
CA HIS A 113 -2.03 -16.10 7.67
C HIS A 113 -1.48 -16.15 6.24
N TYR A 114 -0.86 -15.08 5.73
CA TYR A 114 -0.18 -15.12 4.43
C TYR A 114 1.09 -15.94 4.47
N VAL A 115 1.81 -15.95 5.59
CA VAL A 115 2.99 -16.81 5.79
C VAL A 115 2.55 -18.28 5.77
N ASP A 116 1.54 -18.63 6.57
CA ASP A 116 1.00 -19.99 6.69
C ASP A 116 0.41 -20.49 5.35
N GLN A 117 -0.13 -19.58 4.54
CA GLN A 117 -0.66 -19.86 3.21
C GLN A 117 0.40 -19.91 2.10
N GLY A 118 1.67 -19.65 2.42
CA GLY A 118 2.76 -19.60 1.44
C GLY A 118 2.60 -18.47 0.42
N LEU A 119 1.97 -17.37 0.81
CA LEU A 119 1.71 -16.20 -0.03
C LEU A 119 2.75 -15.08 0.15
N THR A 120 3.70 -15.27 1.07
CA THR A 120 4.83 -14.36 1.28
C THR A 120 6.07 -14.78 0.48
N LEU A 121 6.99 -13.84 0.26
CA LEU A 121 8.27 -14.13 -0.38
C LEU A 121 9.13 -15.00 0.55
N ASP A 122 9.76 -16.03 -0.01
CA ASP A 122 10.71 -16.86 0.75
C ASP A 122 11.84 -16.00 1.35
N GLY A 123 12.07 -16.17 2.66
CA GLY A 123 13.01 -15.35 3.43
C GLY A 123 12.64 -13.87 3.64
N CYS A 124 11.44 -13.43 3.25
CA CYS A 124 10.89 -12.10 3.59
C CYS A 124 9.38 -12.22 3.95
N PRO A 125 9.04 -12.63 5.19
CA PRO A 125 7.64 -12.77 5.61
C PRO A 125 6.87 -11.44 5.64
N GLU A 126 7.55 -10.29 5.68
CA GLU A 126 6.95 -8.97 5.51
C GLU A 126 6.45 -8.71 4.08
N CYS A 127 6.90 -9.50 3.10
CA CYS A 127 6.65 -9.26 1.69
C CYS A 127 5.53 -10.18 1.16
N PHE A 128 4.30 -9.69 1.06
CA PHE A 128 3.22 -10.39 0.34
C PHE A 128 3.45 -10.39 -1.18
N VAL A 129 3.25 -11.54 -1.83
CA VAL A 129 3.49 -11.70 -3.28
C VAL A 129 2.19 -11.53 -4.07
N LEU A 130 2.09 -10.37 -4.73
CA LEU A 130 1.06 -10.11 -5.74
C LEU A 130 1.55 -10.59 -7.12
N LYS A 131 1.08 -11.75 -7.57
CA LYS A 131 1.35 -12.29 -8.92
C LYS A 131 0.04 -12.46 -9.68
N ASN A 132 -0.09 -11.78 -10.81
CA ASN A 132 -1.24 -11.94 -11.70
C ASN A 132 -0.76 -12.27 -13.12
N ASP A 133 -1.45 -13.18 -13.80
CA ASP A 133 -1.20 -13.57 -15.19
C ASP A 133 -2.51 -14.01 -15.87
N GLU A 134 -2.44 -14.55 -17.08
CA GLU A 134 -3.62 -15.00 -17.84
C GLU A 134 -4.40 -16.14 -17.16
N HIS A 135 -3.75 -16.87 -16.25
CA HIS A 135 -4.35 -17.98 -15.50
C HIS A 135 -4.61 -17.61 -14.03
N ASN A 136 -4.00 -16.52 -13.53
CA ASN A 136 -4.22 -15.98 -12.20
C ASN A 136 -4.72 -14.53 -12.28
N PRO A 137 -6.04 -14.30 -12.44
CA PRO A 137 -6.60 -12.96 -12.53
C PRO A 137 -6.44 -12.20 -11.20
N PRO A 138 -6.43 -10.86 -11.23
CA PRO A 138 -6.23 -10.04 -10.05
C PRO A 138 -7.36 -10.21 -9.03
N LEU A 139 -6.95 -10.36 -7.77
CA LEU A 139 -7.83 -10.53 -6.62
C LEU A 139 -8.35 -9.21 -6.02
N PHE A 140 -7.65 -8.10 -6.28
CA PHE A 140 -7.87 -6.78 -5.67
C PHE A 140 -8.19 -5.70 -6.73
N ASP A 141 -9.15 -5.98 -7.61
CA ASP A 141 -9.54 -5.12 -8.74
C ASP A 141 -10.68 -4.13 -8.42
N PHE A 142 -10.82 -3.73 -7.16
CA PHE A 142 -11.83 -2.80 -6.66
C PHE A 142 -11.20 -1.70 -5.80
N TRP A 143 -11.92 -0.59 -5.61
CA TRP A 143 -11.50 0.49 -4.72
C TRP A 143 -11.49 0.05 -3.26
N HIS A 144 -10.35 0.16 -2.60
CA HIS A 144 -10.20 -0.16 -1.18
C HIS A 144 -9.07 0.62 -0.53
N THR A 145 -9.09 0.71 0.79
CA THR A 145 -7.89 0.93 1.61
C THR A 145 -7.57 -0.34 2.38
N ASP A 146 -6.29 -0.67 2.43
CA ASP A 146 -5.78 -1.89 3.05
C ASP A 146 -6.08 -1.93 4.54
N LYS A 147 -6.39 -3.14 5.01
CA LYS A 147 -6.42 -3.52 6.44
C LYS A 147 -7.23 -2.58 7.33
N THR A 148 -8.39 -2.13 6.82
CA THR A 148 -9.39 -1.40 7.62
C THR A 148 -10.04 -2.25 8.70
N GLY A 149 -10.03 -3.58 8.54
CA GLY A 149 -10.48 -4.53 9.54
C GLY A 149 -9.52 -4.71 10.72
N TRP A 150 -8.40 -3.98 10.77
CA TRP A 150 -7.45 -4.05 11.88
C TRP A 150 -7.71 -2.97 12.92
N LYS A 151 -7.43 -3.28 14.19
CA LYS A 151 -7.52 -2.30 15.29
C LYS A 151 -6.60 -1.10 15.08
N ASN A 152 -5.39 -1.37 14.58
CA ASN A 152 -4.43 -0.35 14.18
C ASN A 152 -4.16 -0.52 12.68
N PRO A 153 -4.89 0.20 11.80
CA PRO A 153 -4.73 0.05 10.37
C PRO A 153 -3.36 0.52 9.88
N VAL A 154 -2.96 0.00 8.72
CA VAL A 154 -1.70 0.37 8.08
C VAL A 154 -1.67 1.85 7.70
N LEU A 155 -0.53 2.51 7.96
CA LEU A 155 -0.32 3.91 7.61
C LEU A 155 0.13 4.08 6.15
N TYR A 156 0.93 3.13 5.65
CA TYR A 156 1.45 3.12 4.28
C TYR A 156 1.42 1.70 3.73
N THR A 157 1.15 1.60 2.44
CA THR A 157 1.40 0.39 1.65
C THR A 157 2.58 0.63 0.73
N VAL A 158 3.54 -0.29 0.70
CA VAL A 158 4.70 -0.22 -0.18
C VAL A 158 4.63 -1.35 -1.20
N LEU A 159 4.70 -1.01 -2.48
CA LEU A 159 4.68 -1.96 -3.58
C LEU A 159 6.01 -1.95 -4.31
N LEU A 160 6.67 -3.11 -4.44
CA LEU A 160 7.81 -3.29 -5.34
C LEU A 160 7.37 -4.06 -6.58
N CYS A 161 7.34 -3.35 -7.70
CA CYS A 161 7.04 -3.93 -8.99
C CYS A 161 8.23 -4.77 -9.49
N LYS A 162 8.02 -6.08 -9.70
CA LYS A 162 9.05 -7.00 -10.26
C LYS A 162 8.88 -7.20 -11.76
N GLU A 163 7.65 -7.37 -12.20
CA GLU A 163 7.28 -7.63 -13.60
C GLU A 163 5.97 -6.90 -13.90
N THR A 164 5.83 -6.39 -15.13
CA THR A 164 4.59 -5.77 -15.65
C THR A 164 4.36 -6.23 -17.07
N PRO A 165 3.11 -6.25 -17.54
CA PRO A 165 2.84 -6.34 -18.97
C PRO A 165 3.36 -5.10 -19.71
N GLU A 166 3.44 -5.20 -21.04
CA GLU A 166 3.80 -4.06 -21.89
C GLU A 166 2.73 -2.95 -21.86
N MET A 167 1.46 -3.35 -21.73
CA MET A 167 0.33 -2.44 -21.57
C MET A 167 -0.66 -2.97 -20.53
N GLY A 168 -1.25 -2.07 -19.75
CA GLY A 168 -2.20 -2.39 -18.68
C GLY A 168 -1.51 -2.72 -17.34
N GLY A 169 -2.31 -3.12 -16.34
CA GLY A 169 -1.81 -3.41 -15.00
C GLY A 169 -1.56 -2.16 -14.14
N ASP A 170 -2.13 -1.02 -14.51
CA ASP A 170 -1.98 0.23 -13.76
C ASP A 170 -2.57 0.11 -12.36
N THR A 171 -1.95 0.78 -11.39
CA THR A 171 -2.55 0.98 -10.07
C THR A 171 -3.15 2.38 -9.99
N CYS A 172 -4.47 2.46 -9.86
CA CYS A 172 -5.19 3.71 -9.66
C CYS A 172 -5.19 4.07 -8.17
N ILE A 173 -4.99 5.35 -7.86
CA ILE A 173 -5.01 5.86 -6.49
C ILE A 173 -6.00 7.03 -6.43
N SER A 174 -6.77 7.12 -5.35
CA SER A 174 -7.71 8.22 -5.10
C SER A 174 -7.22 9.15 -3.99
N ASN A 175 -7.50 10.45 -4.10
CA ASN A 175 -7.18 11.43 -3.06
C ASN A 175 -8.39 11.72 -2.18
N ASN A 176 -8.50 10.96 -1.09
CA ASN A 176 -9.59 11.09 -0.12
C ASN A 176 -9.53 12.36 0.74
N ARG A 177 -8.35 13.01 0.85
CA ARG A 177 -8.20 14.33 1.49
C ARG A 177 -8.84 15.41 0.64
N LYS A 178 -8.52 15.40 -0.67
CA LYS A 178 -9.09 16.35 -1.63
C LYS A 178 -10.60 16.13 -1.76
N ALA A 179 -11.04 14.88 -1.89
CA ALA A 179 -12.46 14.53 -1.96
C ALA A 179 -13.22 15.11 -0.76
N PHE A 180 -12.75 14.86 0.46
CA PHE A 180 -13.37 15.42 1.66
C PHE A 180 -13.38 16.95 1.68
N SER A 181 -12.25 17.58 1.37
CA SER A 181 -12.13 19.05 1.39
C SER A 181 -13.09 19.74 0.41
N SER A 182 -13.42 19.08 -0.71
CA SER A 182 -14.33 19.58 -1.75
C SER A 182 -15.81 19.40 -1.46
N MET A 183 -16.18 18.67 -0.40
CA MET A 183 -17.57 18.46 -0.02
C MET A 183 -18.19 19.73 0.59
N SER A 184 -19.51 19.83 0.56
CA SER A 184 -20.25 20.89 1.26
C SER A 184 -20.03 20.80 2.78
N GLU A 185 -20.11 21.93 3.49
CA GLU A 185 -19.97 21.92 4.96
C GLU A 185 -21.03 21.07 5.66
N GLY A 186 -22.23 20.95 5.10
CA GLY A 186 -23.26 20.04 5.61
C GLY A 186 -22.83 18.57 5.54
N MET A 187 -22.29 18.13 4.40
CA MET A 187 -21.76 16.77 4.25
C MET A 187 -20.57 16.52 5.18
N LYS A 188 -19.64 17.49 5.30
CA LYS A 188 -18.50 17.36 6.21
C LYS A 188 -18.92 17.19 7.66
N LYS A 189 -19.96 17.91 8.11
CA LYS A 189 -20.51 17.76 9.48
C LYS A 189 -21.07 16.36 9.69
N ILE A 190 -21.90 15.87 8.78
CA ILE A 190 -22.47 14.51 8.85
C ILE A 190 -21.34 13.47 8.93
N LEU A 191 -20.39 13.50 8.00
CA LEU A 191 -19.34 12.48 7.93
C LEU A 191 -18.40 12.49 9.14
N ARG A 192 -18.17 13.65 9.78
CA ARG A 192 -17.34 13.75 11.00
C ARG A 192 -17.97 13.05 12.20
N GLU A 193 -19.29 12.92 12.23
CA GLU A 193 -20.01 12.22 13.31
C GLU A 193 -20.11 10.72 13.07
N MET A 194 -19.87 10.25 11.84
CA MET A 194 -20.02 8.84 11.49
C MET A 194 -18.79 8.00 11.89
N VAL A 195 -19.08 6.84 12.46
CA VAL A 195 -18.11 5.77 12.72
C VAL A 195 -18.46 4.57 11.83
N GLY A 196 -17.52 4.14 11.00
CA GLY A 196 -17.66 2.93 10.20
C GLY A 196 -17.28 1.68 11.00
N VAL A 197 -18.03 0.60 10.79
CA VAL A 197 -17.74 -0.74 11.31
C VAL A 197 -17.08 -1.55 10.20
N TYR A 198 -15.88 -2.06 10.46
CA TYR A 198 -15.06 -2.81 9.52
C TYR A 198 -14.69 -4.16 10.10
N ASN A 199 -14.67 -5.20 9.28
CA ASN A 199 -14.21 -6.52 9.69
C ASN A 199 -13.35 -7.15 8.58
N GLU A 200 -12.19 -7.70 8.94
CA GLU A 200 -11.29 -8.36 7.99
C GLU A 200 -11.98 -9.54 7.28
N ARG A 201 -12.88 -10.26 7.98
CA ARG A 201 -13.66 -11.36 7.40
C ARG A 201 -14.43 -10.93 6.16
N ASN A 202 -14.92 -9.69 6.12
CA ASN A 202 -15.76 -9.19 5.03
C ASN A 202 -14.98 -9.13 3.72
N ALA A 203 -13.67 -8.88 3.77
CA ALA A 203 -12.84 -8.89 2.57
C ALA A 203 -12.73 -10.28 1.93
N PHE A 204 -12.92 -11.35 2.70
CA PHE A 204 -13.00 -12.72 2.21
C PHE A 204 -14.42 -13.11 1.82
N VAL A 205 -15.44 -12.72 2.60
CA VAL A 205 -16.85 -13.05 2.35
C VAL A 205 -17.41 -12.30 1.13
N HIS A 206 -17.20 -10.99 1.06
CA HIS A 206 -17.77 -10.14 0.01
C HIS A 206 -17.00 -10.24 -1.32
N ASN A 207 -15.80 -10.83 -1.30
CA ASN A 207 -15.00 -11.05 -2.50
C ASN A 207 -14.89 -12.54 -2.83
N SER A 208 -15.82 -13.01 -3.66
CA SER A 208 -15.88 -14.40 -4.11
C SER A 208 -14.59 -14.87 -4.80
N LYS A 209 -13.84 -13.98 -5.46
CA LYS A 209 -12.55 -14.33 -6.10
C LYS A 209 -11.48 -14.66 -5.07
N VAL A 210 -11.36 -13.84 -4.02
CA VAL A 210 -10.40 -14.09 -2.93
C VAL A 210 -10.76 -15.37 -2.19
N ALA A 211 -12.04 -15.56 -1.84
CA ALA A 211 -12.49 -16.79 -1.20
C ALA A 211 -12.20 -18.04 -2.07
N GLN A 212 -12.48 -17.97 -3.37
CA GLN A 212 -12.22 -19.08 -4.29
C GLN A 212 -10.72 -19.35 -4.46
N TYR A 213 -9.90 -18.31 -4.55
CA TYR A 213 -8.44 -18.42 -4.64
C TYR A 213 -7.86 -19.17 -3.43
N LEU A 214 -8.29 -18.81 -2.22
CA LEU A 214 -7.86 -19.47 -0.98
C LEU A 214 -8.33 -20.93 -0.93
N LYS A 215 -9.58 -21.20 -1.31
CA LYS A 215 -10.11 -22.57 -1.38
C LYS A 215 -9.34 -23.45 -2.36
N ASN A 216 -8.96 -22.92 -3.52
CA ASN A 216 -8.13 -23.64 -4.49
C ASN A 216 -6.72 -23.94 -3.97
N LYS A 217 -6.25 -23.20 -2.96
CA LYS A 217 -5.00 -23.43 -2.25
C LYS A 217 -5.15 -24.35 -1.03
N GLY A 218 -6.36 -24.86 -0.75
CA GLY A 218 -6.64 -25.74 0.38
C GLY A 218 -6.96 -25.02 1.68
N PHE A 219 -7.26 -23.72 1.63
CA PHE A 219 -7.61 -22.91 2.80
C PHE A 219 -9.09 -22.56 2.78
N ASP A 220 -9.84 -22.91 3.83
CA ASP A 220 -11.19 -22.38 4.00
C ASP A 220 -11.09 -20.99 4.64
N PRO A 221 -11.47 -19.90 3.95
CA PRO A 221 -11.46 -18.57 4.56
C PRO A 221 -12.30 -18.51 5.84
N THR A 222 -13.29 -19.39 6.03
CA THR A 222 -14.12 -19.41 7.24
C THR A 222 -13.36 -19.81 8.50
N ASP A 223 -12.26 -20.57 8.38
CA ASP A 223 -11.49 -21.09 9.53
C ASP A 223 -10.90 -19.97 10.41
N ILE A 224 -10.76 -18.77 9.85
CA ILE A 224 -10.21 -17.60 10.52
C ILE A 224 -11.28 -16.54 10.85
N TYR A 225 -12.55 -16.77 10.53
CA TYR A 225 -13.60 -15.76 10.72
C TYR A 225 -13.81 -15.38 12.18
N ASP A 226 -13.76 -16.36 13.08
CA ASP A 226 -13.93 -16.13 14.52
C ASP A 226 -12.76 -15.36 15.15
N GLN A 227 -11.64 -15.24 14.43
CA GLN A 227 -10.47 -14.47 14.87
C GLN A 227 -10.63 -12.97 14.59
N PHE A 228 -11.58 -12.58 13.73
CA PHE A 228 -11.75 -11.20 13.30
C PHE A 228 -12.90 -10.50 14.02
N GLN A 229 -12.53 -9.56 14.88
CA GLN A 229 -13.47 -8.70 15.60
C GLN A 229 -13.81 -7.46 14.77
N ASP A 230 -15.05 -6.97 14.92
CA ASP A 230 -15.46 -5.69 14.35
C ASP A 230 -14.60 -4.55 14.90
N GLN A 231 -14.13 -3.71 13.98
CA GLN A 231 -13.33 -2.53 14.26
C GLN A 231 -14.12 -1.28 13.93
N PHE A 232 -14.05 -0.31 14.83
CA PHE A 232 -14.80 0.93 14.76
C PHE A 232 -13.85 2.07 14.44
N HIS A 233 -13.93 2.59 13.21
CA HIS A 233 -13.06 3.67 12.75
C HIS A 233 -13.89 4.87 12.31
N PRO A 234 -13.53 6.11 12.71
CA PRO A 234 -14.18 7.31 12.17
C PRO A 234 -14.13 7.32 10.64
N ILE A 235 -15.26 7.66 9.99
CA ILE A 235 -15.31 7.80 8.53
C ILE A 235 -14.38 8.95 8.08
N ILE A 236 -14.21 9.97 8.93
CA ILE A 236 -13.22 11.03 8.73
C ILE A 236 -12.08 10.84 9.72
N ARG A 237 -10.90 10.54 9.21
CA ARG A 237 -9.67 10.46 10.02
C ARG A 237 -8.83 11.71 9.83
N ARG A 238 -8.18 12.13 10.92
CA ARG A 238 -7.20 13.21 10.93
C ARG A 238 -5.79 12.63 10.96
N ASN A 239 -4.94 13.05 10.03
CA ASN A 239 -3.52 12.70 10.08
C ASN A 239 -2.89 13.42 11.30
N PRO A 240 -2.31 12.69 12.26
CA PRO A 240 -1.79 13.27 13.50
C PRO A 240 -0.57 14.18 13.27
N ARG A 241 0.14 14.05 12.14
CA ARG A 241 1.34 14.82 11.82
C ARG A 241 1.04 16.20 11.26
N ASN A 242 0.01 16.32 10.41
CA ASN A 242 -0.28 17.55 9.68
C ASN A 242 -1.72 18.06 9.86
N GLY A 243 -2.57 17.35 10.59
CA GLY A 243 -3.95 17.75 10.87
C GLY A 243 -4.91 17.63 9.69
N MET A 244 -4.46 17.15 8.52
CA MET A 244 -5.33 17.01 7.36
C MET A 244 -6.36 15.91 7.57
N GLU A 245 -7.60 16.19 7.18
CA GLU A 245 -8.72 15.26 7.25
C GLU A 245 -8.86 14.49 5.93
N SER A 246 -9.19 13.20 6.04
CA SER A 246 -9.39 12.30 4.91
C SER A 246 -10.60 11.41 5.14
N ILE A 247 -11.32 11.09 4.07
CA ILE A 247 -12.25 9.96 4.09
C ILE A 247 -11.46 8.67 4.32
N TYR A 248 -11.95 7.86 5.24
CA TYR A 248 -11.47 6.53 5.56
C TYR A 248 -12.62 5.56 5.35
N PHE A 249 -12.69 5.00 4.14
CA PHE A 249 -13.77 4.11 3.73
C PHE A 249 -13.22 3.05 2.80
N SER A 250 -13.65 1.79 2.99
CA SER A 250 -13.21 0.65 2.21
C SER A 250 -14.38 -0.32 2.07
N PRO A 251 -15.08 -0.32 0.93
CA PRO A 251 -16.23 -1.19 0.70
C PRO A 251 -16.01 -2.67 1.05
N PRO A 252 -14.86 -3.31 0.74
CA PRO A 252 -14.69 -4.75 0.99
C PRO A 252 -14.75 -5.13 2.46
N TYR A 253 -14.33 -4.23 3.34
CA TYR A 253 -14.23 -4.49 4.77
C TYR A 253 -15.42 -3.93 5.56
N PHE A 254 -16.13 -2.95 4.99
CA PHE A 254 -17.20 -2.22 5.64
C PHE A 254 -18.46 -3.08 5.81
N SER A 255 -19.05 -3.04 7.01
CA SER A 255 -20.35 -3.67 7.33
C SER A 255 -21.47 -2.64 7.31
N ASN A 256 -21.37 -1.62 8.17
CA ASN A 256 -22.35 -0.57 8.40
C ASN A 256 -21.67 0.63 9.09
N SER A 257 -22.43 1.69 9.32
CA SER A 257 -21.98 2.84 10.11
C SER A 257 -22.91 3.08 11.29
N VAL A 258 -22.36 3.65 12.36
CA VAL A 258 -23.07 4.14 13.53
C VAL A 258 -22.82 5.65 13.70
N VAL A 259 -23.72 6.32 14.42
CA VAL A 259 -23.64 7.73 14.81
C VAL A 259 -23.52 7.81 16.32
#